data_AF-A0AA36JAU3-F1
#
_entry.id   AF-A0AA36JAU3-F1
#
_cell.length_a   1.000
_cell.length_b   1.000
_cell.length_c   1.000
_cell.angle_alpha   90.00
_cell.angle_beta   90.00
_cell.angle_gamma   90.00
#
_symmetry.space_group_name_H-M   'P 1'
#
loop_
_entity.id
_entity.type
_entity.pdbx_description
1 polymer ?
#
loop_
_entity_poly.entity_id
_entity_poly.type
_entity_poly.pdbx_seq_one_letter_code
_entity_poly.pdbx_strand_id
1 'polypeptide(L)'
;MSLEAQKQIEQMKDFILAEAKDKANDIQKKGEEEFSIEVYRLITEQKEKVRQTYEKKTKQIETQYAIARSMAINKQRLEKIKARQEVMHKVSNDAQVDIVKELAKSDTSKKFITQLLLQGMLMLLENEVVVRCRQSDKGLVEGCLKDASDQYAALIKKETGATKASAPGTGGWQGQLQLRMLVIIFPKTAPLAWAV
;
A
#
# COMPACT_ATOMS: atom_id res chain seq x y z
N MET A 1 -34.24 -75.01 78.48
CA MET A 1 -34.75 -73.64 78.18
C MET A 1 -36.10 -73.80 77.48
N SER A 2 -37.12 -73.00 77.85
CA SER A 2 -38.46 -73.10 77.24
C SER A 2 -38.39 -72.87 75.73
N LEU A 3 -39.17 -73.63 74.95
CA LEU A 3 -39.29 -73.51 73.49
C LEU A 3 -39.67 -72.08 73.05
N GLU A 4 -40.38 -71.35 73.92
CA GLU A 4 -40.77 -69.95 73.72
C GLU A 4 -39.56 -69.00 73.75
N ALA A 5 -38.58 -69.26 74.62
CA ALA A 5 -37.37 -68.44 74.71
C ALA A 5 -36.50 -68.57 73.44
N GLN A 6 -36.48 -69.74 72.80
CA GLN A 6 -35.76 -69.95 71.54
C GLN A 6 -36.42 -69.20 70.38
N LYS A 7 -37.75 -69.20 70.29
CA LYS A 7 -38.50 -68.43 69.29
C LYS A 7 -38.29 -66.92 69.44
N GLN A 8 -38.23 -66.41 70.67
CA GLN A 8 -37.99 -64.99 70.92
C GLN A 8 -36.56 -64.57 70.51
N ILE A 9 -35.56 -65.43 70.75
CA ILE A 9 -34.18 -65.20 70.28
C ILE A 9 -34.10 -65.17 68.75
N GLU A 10 -34.84 -66.05 68.07
CA GLU A 10 -34.90 -66.10 66.60
C GLU A 10 -35.54 -64.82 66.04
N GLN A 11 -36.67 -64.38 66.60
CA GLN A 11 -37.29 -63.10 66.25
C GLN A 11 -36.36 -61.91 66.47
N MET A 12 -35.60 -61.89 67.57
CA MET A 12 -34.60 -60.83 67.80
C MET A 12 -33.46 -60.87 66.78
N LYS A 13 -33.02 -62.05 66.33
CA LYS A 13 -32.00 -62.18 65.28
C LYS A 13 -32.52 -61.66 63.94
N ASP A 14 -33.74 -62.02 63.57
CA ASP A 14 -34.37 -61.57 62.33
C ASP A 14 -34.56 -60.06 62.30
N PHE A 15 -34.94 -59.47 63.44
CA PHE A 15 -35.01 -58.01 63.59
C PHE A 15 -33.65 -57.34 63.36
N ILE A 16 -32.57 -57.86 63.97
CA ILE A 16 -31.21 -57.33 63.80
C ILE A 16 -30.76 -57.45 62.34
N LEU A 17 -31.05 -58.57 61.68
CA LEU A 17 -30.71 -58.77 60.27
C LEU A 17 -31.50 -57.83 59.33
N ALA A 18 -32.80 -57.64 59.60
CA ALA A 18 -33.63 -56.70 58.85
C ALA A 18 -33.13 -55.26 59.03
N GLU A 19 -32.84 -54.83 60.27
CA GLU A 19 -32.32 -53.50 60.56
C GLU A 19 -30.94 -53.28 59.91
N ALA A 20 -30.06 -54.28 59.91
CA ALA A 20 -28.78 -54.21 59.22
C ALA A 20 -28.94 -54.10 57.69
N LYS A 21 -29.90 -54.83 57.12
CA LYS A 21 -30.20 -54.79 55.69
C LYS A 21 -30.80 -53.45 55.27
N ASP A 22 -31.70 -52.89 56.07
CA ASP A 22 -32.28 -51.56 55.81
C ASP A 22 -31.21 -50.47 55.88
N LYS A 23 -30.31 -50.53 56.88
CA LYS A 23 -29.17 -49.61 56.95
C LYS A 23 -28.23 -49.76 55.75
N ALA A 24 -27.97 -50.97 55.29
CA ALA A 24 -27.15 -51.21 54.11
C ALA A 24 -27.80 -50.62 52.84
N ASN A 25 -29.11 -50.82 52.67
CA ASN A 25 -29.87 -50.27 51.55
C ASN A 25 -29.90 -48.73 51.57
N ASP A 26 -30.06 -48.13 52.75
CA ASP A 26 -30.03 -46.67 52.90
C ASP A 26 -28.66 -46.08 52.54
N ILE A 27 -27.56 -46.74 52.94
CA ILE A 27 -26.20 -46.33 52.55
C ILE A 27 -26.03 -46.45 51.04
N GLN A 28 -26.48 -47.55 50.44
CA GLN A 28 -26.39 -47.75 49.00
C GLN A 28 -27.17 -46.68 48.23
N LYS A 29 -28.42 -46.42 48.64
CA LYS A 29 -29.26 -45.40 48.01
C LYS A 29 -28.64 -44.01 48.10
N LYS A 30 -28.10 -43.63 49.26
CA LYS A 30 -27.35 -42.37 49.43
C LYS A 30 -26.11 -42.33 48.54
N GLY A 31 -25.37 -43.44 48.43
CA GLY A 31 -24.22 -43.54 47.54
C GLY A 31 -24.59 -43.34 46.06
N GLU A 32 -25.71 -43.90 45.61
CA GLU A 32 -26.21 -43.73 44.24
C GLU A 32 -26.67 -42.29 43.96
N GLU A 33 -27.33 -41.65 44.94
CA GLU A 33 -27.74 -40.24 44.87
C GLU A 33 -26.52 -39.31 44.79
N GLU A 34 -25.54 -39.49 45.68
CA GLU A 34 -24.30 -38.71 45.70
C GLU A 34 -23.48 -38.91 44.42
N PHE A 35 -23.36 -40.15 43.94
CA PHE A 35 -22.70 -40.45 42.67
C PHE A 35 -23.37 -39.72 41.50
N SER A 36 -24.69 -39.77 41.44
CA SER A 36 -25.46 -39.13 40.37
C SER A 36 -25.27 -37.61 40.37
N ILE A 37 -25.26 -36.99 41.56
CA ILE A 37 -25.01 -35.55 41.72
C ILE A 37 -23.59 -35.19 41.27
N GLU A 38 -22.59 -35.95 41.69
CA GLU A 38 -21.19 -35.64 41.40
C GLU A 38 -20.85 -35.84 39.92
N VAL A 39 -21.38 -36.90 39.30
CA VAL A 39 -21.27 -37.11 37.86
C VAL A 39 -21.93 -35.95 37.10
N TYR A 40 -23.13 -35.53 37.50
CA TYR A 40 -23.81 -34.40 36.88
C TYR A 40 -23.02 -33.09 37.01
N ARG A 41 -22.45 -32.83 38.19
CA ARG A 41 -21.58 -31.67 38.46
C ARG A 41 -20.37 -31.67 37.54
N LEU A 42 -19.66 -32.80 37.44
CA LEU A 42 -18.47 -32.94 36.60
C LEU A 42 -18.80 -32.76 35.11
N ILE A 43 -19.88 -33.41 34.63
CA ILE A 43 -20.31 -33.28 33.23
C ILE A 43 -20.67 -31.83 32.90
N THR A 44 -21.37 -31.14 33.80
CA THR A 44 -21.77 -29.74 33.60
C THR A 44 -20.54 -28.83 33.55
N GLU A 45 -19.59 -29.02 34.46
CA GLU A 45 -18.33 -28.26 34.48
C GLU A 45 -17.51 -28.47 33.19
N GLN A 46 -17.40 -29.72 32.72
CA GLN A 46 -16.66 -30.02 31.48
C GLN A 46 -17.38 -29.48 30.24
N LYS A 47 -18.71 -29.58 30.17
CA LYS A 47 -19.50 -28.97 29.10
C LYS A 47 -19.28 -27.46 29.02
N GLU A 48 -19.22 -26.78 30.16
CA GLU A 48 -18.97 -25.34 30.21
C GLU A 48 -17.57 -24.99 29.71
N LYS A 49 -16.54 -25.73 30.15
CA LYS A 49 -15.16 -25.56 29.67
C LYS A 49 -15.09 -25.75 28.15
N VAL A 50 -15.71 -26.81 27.63
CA VAL A 50 -15.77 -27.08 26.19
C VAL A 50 -16.45 -25.91 25.47
N ARG A 51 -17.62 -25.47 25.93
CA ARG A 51 -18.35 -24.34 25.33
C ARG A 51 -17.48 -23.08 25.23
N GLN A 52 -16.79 -22.71 26.31
CA GLN A 52 -15.91 -21.54 26.34
C GLN A 52 -14.72 -21.67 25.38
N THR A 53 -14.12 -22.86 25.27
CA THR A 53 -13.02 -23.07 24.31
C THR A 53 -13.47 -22.94 22.86
N TYR A 54 -14.66 -23.46 22.52
CA TYR A 54 -15.21 -23.34 21.18
C TYR A 54 -15.61 -21.90 20.87
N GLU A 55 -16.20 -21.17 21.82
CA GLU A 55 -16.53 -19.75 21.63
C GLU A 55 -15.28 -18.91 21.33
N LYS A 56 -14.18 -19.14 22.06
CA LYS A 56 -12.89 -18.49 21.78
C LYS A 56 -12.34 -18.85 20.40
N LYS A 57 -12.40 -20.13 20.01
CA LYS A 57 -11.95 -20.58 18.68
C LYS A 57 -12.78 -19.97 17.56
N THR A 58 -14.10 -19.88 17.72
CA THR A 58 -14.99 -19.23 16.75
C THR A 58 -14.61 -17.77 16.55
N LYS A 59 -14.47 -17.00 17.64
CA LYS A 59 -14.04 -15.59 17.57
C LYS A 59 -12.65 -15.43 16.91
N GLN A 60 -11.72 -16.34 17.19
CA GLN A 60 -10.41 -16.34 16.53
C GLN A 60 -10.51 -16.61 15.02
N ILE A 61 -11.35 -17.55 14.59
CA ILE A 61 -11.56 -17.85 13.17
C ILE A 61 -12.24 -16.66 12.47
N GLU A 62 -13.25 -16.05 13.07
CA GLU A 62 -13.94 -14.87 12.52
C GLU A 62 -12.97 -13.69 12.31
N THR A 63 -12.13 -13.41 13.31
CA THR A 63 -11.12 -12.34 13.21
C THR A 63 -10.06 -12.66 12.14
N GLN A 64 -9.56 -13.89 12.09
CA GLN A 64 -8.63 -14.32 11.03
C GLN A 64 -9.26 -14.23 9.65
N TYR A 65 -10.53 -14.62 9.49
CA TYR A 65 -11.24 -14.51 8.22
C TYR A 65 -11.42 -13.05 7.80
N ALA A 66 -11.75 -12.15 8.73
CA ALA A 66 -11.84 -10.72 8.46
C ALA A 66 -10.50 -10.14 8.01
N ILE A 67 -9.39 -10.53 8.65
CA ILE A 67 -8.03 -10.14 8.25
C ILE A 67 -7.71 -10.67 6.87
N ALA A 68 -7.91 -11.97 6.60
CA ALA A 68 -7.63 -12.58 5.31
C ALA A 68 -8.44 -11.92 4.18
N ARG A 69 -9.72 -11.63 4.42
CA ARG A 69 -10.59 -10.92 3.48
C ARG A 69 -10.07 -9.51 3.21
N SER A 70 -9.71 -8.74 4.24
CA SER A 70 -9.18 -7.39 4.07
C SER A 70 -7.84 -7.37 3.34
N MET A 71 -6.94 -8.31 3.64
CA MET A 71 -5.67 -8.48 2.93
C MET A 71 -5.89 -8.82 1.45
N ALA A 72 -6.82 -9.74 1.12
CA ALA A 72 -7.14 -10.09 -0.25
C ALA A 72 -7.65 -8.88 -1.05
N ILE A 73 -8.56 -8.08 -0.46
CA ILE A 73 -9.07 -6.86 -1.08
C ILE A 73 -7.94 -5.84 -1.27
N ASN A 74 -7.08 -5.65 -0.27
CA ASN A 74 -5.97 -4.70 -0.38
C ASN A 74 -4.96 -5.13 -1.46
N LYS A 75 -4.65 -6.42 -1.55
CA LYS A 75 -3.80 -6.98 -2.61
C LYS A 75 -4.37 -6.69 -3.99
N GLN A 76 -5.66 -6.95 -4.22
CA GLN A 76 -6.32 -6.65 -5.49
C GLN A 76 -6.30 -5.15 -5.82
N ARG A 77 -6.46 -4.27 -4.82
CA ARG A 77 -6.35 -2.82 -5.00
C ARG A 77 -4.96 -2.41 -5.45
N LEU A 78 -3.91 -2.93 -4.81
CA LEU A 78 -2.52 -2.67 -5.18
C LEU A 78 -2.21 -3.18 -6.58
N GLU A 79 -2.67 -4.38 -6.94
CA GLU A 79 -2.51 -4.95 -8.29
C GLU A 79 -3.18 -4.07 -9.35
N LYS A 80 -4.39 -3.56 -9.08
CA LYS A 80 -5.07 -2.61 -9.97
C LYS A 80 -4.29 -1.32 -10.14
N ILE A 81 -3.77 -0.74 -9.06
CA ILE A 81 -2.96 0.48 -9.11
C ILE A 81 -1.69 0.24 -9.92
N LYS A 82 -0.99 -0.87 -9.67
CA LYS A 82 0.22 -1.27 -10.40
C LYS A 82 -0.05 -1.41 -11.89
N ALA A 83 -1.10 -2.14 -12.27
CA ALA A 83 -1.47 -2.31 -13.68
C ALA A 83 -1.79 -0.95 -14.35
N ARG A 84 -2.50 -0.04 -13.65
CA ARG A 84 -2.78 1.30 -14.16
C ARG A 84 -1.49 2.11 -14.35
N GLN A 85 -0.56 2.06 -13.41
CA GLN A 85 0.74 2.73 -13.51
C GLN A 85 1.58 2.18 -14.66
N GLU A 86 1.63 0.86 -14.82
CA GLU A 86 2.33 0.22 -15.93
C GLU A 86 1.80 0.68 -17.28
N VAL A 87 0.47 0.78 -17.43
CA VAL A 87 -0.14 1.30 -18.66
C VAL A 87 0.20 2.79 -18.87
N MET A 88 0.14 3.63 -17.82
CA MET A 88 0.54 5.04 -17.94
C MET A 88 2.01 5.19 -18.33
N HIS A 89 2.91 4.38 -17.76
CA HIS A 89 4.31 4.39 -18.13
C HIS A 89 4.53 3.94 -19.57
N LYS A 90 3.80 2.91 -20.04
CA LYS A 90 3.84 2.50 -21.45
C LYS A 90 3.40 3.63 -22.37
N VAL A 91 2.26 4.26 -22.11
CA VAL A 91 1.76 5.39 -22.92
C VAL A 91 2.76 6.55 -22.92
N SER A 92 3.36 6.87 -21.76
CA SER A 92 4.40 7.91 -21.68
C SER A 92 5.64 7.55 -22.50
N ASN A 93 6.08 6.29 -22.47
CA ASN A 93 7.24 5.84 -23.23
C ASN A 93 6.94 5.82 -24.73
N ASP A 94 5.76 5.36 -25.13
CA ASP A 94 5.33 5.36 -26.54
C ASP A 94 5.25 6.79 -27.08
N ALA A 95 4.67 7.71 -26.31
CA ALA A 95 4.63 9.14 -26.66
C ALA A 95 6.04 9.73 -26.77
N GLN A 96 6.97 9.42 -25.86
CA GLN A 96 8.37 9.86 -25.96
C GLN A 96 9.04 9.33 -27.23
N VAL A 97 8.84 8.05 -27.54
CA VAL A 97 9.39 7.43 -28.75
C VAL A 97 8.83 8.10 -30.00
N ASP A 98 7.53 8.40 -30.03
CA ASP A 98 6.90 9.04 -31.18
C ASP A 98 7.32 10.51 -31.34
N ILE A 99 7.48 11.26 -30.24
CA ILE A 99 8.07 12.60 -30.24
C ILE A 99 9.48 12.57 -30.82
N VAL A 100 10.32 11.62 -30.40
CA VAL A 100 11.69 11.48 -30.93
C VAL A 100 11.68 11.15 -32.42
N LYS A 101 10.76 10.30 -32.90
CA LYS A 101 10.62 10.00 -34.33
C LYS A 101 10.17 11.23 -35.13
N GLU A 102 9.24 12.02 -34.60
CA GLU A 102 8.74 13.22 -35.29
C GLU A 102 9.80 14.34 -35.33
N LEU A 103 10.57 14.49 -34.25
CA LEU A 103 11.74 15.36 -34.14
C LEU A 103 12.99 14.80 -34.85
N ALA A 104 12.92 13.64 -35.49
CA ALA A 104 14.00 13.20 -36.39
C ALA A 104 13.95 13.96 -37.73
N LYS A 105 12.79 14.53 -38.08
CA LYS A 105 12.62 15.34 -39.30
C LYS A 105 13.23 16.73 -39.08
N SER A 106 14.11 17.17 -39.97
CA SER A 106 14.89 18.41 -39.80
C SER A 106 14.03 19.67 -39.73
N ASP A 107 12.94 19.73 -40.51
CA ASP A 107 12.13 20.94 -40.65
C ASP A 107 11.16 21.15 -39.49
N THR A 108 10.54 20.09 -38.97
CA THR A 108 9.72 20.15 -37.77
C THR A 108 10.56 20.48 -36.54
N SER A 109 11.78 19.93 -36.45
CA SER A 109 12.69 20.16 -35.33
C SER A 109 13.16 21.61 -35.24
N LYS A 110 13.53 22.23 -36.36
CA LYS A 110 13.93 23.65 -36.38
C LYS A 110 12.79 24.58 -35.95
N LYS A 111 11.57 24.32 -36.44
CA LYS A 111 10.37 25.09 -36.04
C LYS A 111 10.03 24.90 -34.56
N PHE A 112 10.15 23.67 -34.06
CA PHE A 112 9.88 23.36 -32.67
C PHE A 112 10.90 24.02 -31.71
N ILE A 113 12.19 23.98 -32.05
CA ILE A 113 13.26 24.60 -31.26
C ILE A 113 13.13 26.13 -31.25
N THR A 114 12.82 26.77 -32.39
CA THR A 114 12.58 28.23 -32.43
C THR A 114 11.41 28.64 -31.53
N GLN A 115 10.32 27.88 -31.53
CA GLN A 115 9.16 28.14 -30.66
C GLN A 115 9.48 27.95 -29.17
N LEU A 116 10.24 26.92 -28.80
CA LEU A 116 10.68 26.71 -27.41
C LEU A 116 11.60 27.83 -26.92
N LEU A 117 12.52 28.30 -27.77
CA LEU A 117 13.39 29.44 -27.46
C LEU A 117 12.57 30.71 -27.23
N LEU A 118 11.62 30.99 -28.12
CA LEU A 118 10.72 32.13 -28.00
C LEU A 118 9.89 32.07 -26.71
N GLN A 119 9.34 30.91 -26.36
CA GLN A 119 8.60 30.73 -25.10
C GLN A 119 9.49 31.01 -23.88
N GLY A 120 10.73 30.53 -23.88
CA GLY A 120 11.68 30.79 -22.80
C GLY A 120 12.04 32.27 -22.67
N MET A 121 12.28 32.96 -23.81
CA MET A 121 12.56 34.41 -23.83
C MET A 121 11.38 35.23 -23.31
N LEU A 122 10.14 34.86 -23.67
CA LEU A 122 8.92 35.50 -23.19
C LEU A 122 8.67 35.28 -21.69
N MET A 123 9.06 34.14 -21.12
CA MET A 123 8.95 33.90 -19.67
C MET A 123 10.01 34.67 -18.87
N LEU A 124 11.22 34.87 -19.42
CA LEU A 124 12.33 35.52 -18.71
C LEU A 124 12.29 37.05 -18.80
N LEU A 125 11.94 37.62 -19.96
CA LEU A 125 11.86 39.09 -20.20
C LEU A 125 13.14 39.88 -19.86
N GLU A 126 14.29 39.21 -19.82
CA GLU A 126 15.62 39.78 -19.59
C GLU A 126 16.28 40.27 -20.90
N ASN A 127 17.25 41.17 -20.78
CA ASN A 127 18.00 41.71 -21.91
C ASN A 127 19.08 40.74 -22.44
N GLU A 128 19.55 39.81 -21.62
CA GLU A 128 20.57 38.83 -21.99
C GLU A 128 20.13 37.43 -21.53
N VAL A 129 20.11 36.48 -22.47
CA VAL A 129 19.66 35.10 -22.22
C VAL A 129 20.75 34.12 -22.66
N VAL A 130 21.08 33.18 -21.77
CA VAL A 130 22.06 32.11 -22.04
C VAL A 130 21.31 30.79 -22.26
N VAL A 131 21.48 30.19 -23.44
CA VAL A 131 20.82 28.93 -23.82
C VAL A 131 21.77 27.76 -23.64
N ARG A 132 21.36 26.75 -22.85
CA ARG A 132 22.06 25.47 -22.73
C ARG A 132 21.42 24.42 -23.63
N CYS A 133 22.20 23.85 -24.53
CA CYS A 133 21.76 22.81 -25.44
C CYS A 133 22.73 21.61 -25.41
N ARG A 134 22.28 20.48 -25.98
CA ARG A 134 23.11 19.29 -26.11
C ARG A 134 24.16 19.52 -27.20
N GLN A 135 25.36 18.95 -27.02
CA GLN A 135 26.47 19.09 -27.98
C GLN A 135 26.07 18.72 -29.42
N SER A 136 25.20 17.72 -29.56
CA SER A 136 24.67 17.24 -30.84
C SER A 136 23.81 18.27 -31.58
N ASP A 137 23.14 19.16 -30.85
CA ASP A 137 22.11 20.07 -31.38
C ASP A 137 22.63 21.51 -31.51
N LYS A 138 23.89 21.76 -31.13
CA LYS A 138 24.51 23.09 -31.09
C LYS A 138 24.36 23.85 -32.42
N GLY A 139 24.68 23.20 -33.54
CA GLY A 139 24.58 23.82 -34.86
C GLY A 139 23.14 24.14 -35.30
N LEU A 140 22.16 23.34 -34.88
CA LEU A 140 20.74 23.63 -35.14
C LEU A 140 20.25 24.80 -34.31
N VAL A 141 20.62 24.84 -33.02
CA VAL A 141 20.25 25.92 -32.11
C VAL A 141 20.86 27.25 -32.55
N GLU A 142 22.13 27.29 -32.94
CA GLU A 142 22.79 28.50 -33.45
C GLU A 142 22.08 29.10 -34.66
N GLY A 143 21.57 28.26 -35.56
CA GLY A 143 20.77 28.70 -36.71
C GLY A 143 19.39 29.26 -36.32
N CYS A 144 18.79 28.77 -35.24
CA CYS A 144 17.46 29.16 -34.77
C CYS A 144 17.45 30.40 -33.86
N LEU A 145 18.60 30.83 -33.33
CA LEU A 145 18.68 31.96 -32.37
C LEU A 145 18.23 33.29 -32.99
N LYS A 146 18.60 33.57 -34.24
CA LYS A 146 18.24 34.82 -34.94
C LYS A 146 16.73 34.89 -35.17
N ASP A 147 16.18 33.81 -35.71
CA ASP A 147 14.73 33.72 -35.98
C ASP A 147 13.91 33.88 -34.70
N ALA A 148 14.38 33.31 -33.58
CA ALA A 148 13.72 33.45 -32.28
C ALA A 148 13.82 34.87 -31.70
N SER A 149 14.98 35.54 -31.82
CA SER A 149 15.15 36.92 -31.35
C SER A 149 14.29 37.92 -32.12
N ASP A 150 14.15 37.72 -33.43
CA ASP A 150 13.35 38.58 -34.29
C ASP A 150 11.86 38.43 -33.97
N GLN A 151 11.39 37.20 -33.78
CA GLN A 151 10.00 36.93 -33.37
C GLN A 151 9.70 37.46 -31.96
N TYR A 152 10.64 37.34 -31.02
CA TYR A 152 10.49 37.92 -29.68
C TYR A 152 10.39 39.45 -29.73
N ALA A 153 11.28 40.12 -30.47
CA ALA A 153 11.26 41.58 -30.62
C ALA A 153 9.97 42.06 -31.30
N ALA A 154 9.46 41.32 -32.29
CA ALA A 154 8.20 41.63 -32.95
C ALA A 154 7.00 41.51 -32.01
N LEU A 155 6.92 40.44 -31.21
CA LEU A 155 5.85 40.22 -30.24
C LEU A 155 5.86 41.25 -29.12
N ILE A 156 7.03 41.55 -28.54
CA ILE A 156 7.15 42.54 -27.46
C ILE A 156 6.79 43.94 -27.95
N LYS A 157 7.26 44.35 -29.14
CA LYS A 157 6.88 45.63 -29.75
C LYS A 157 5.38 45.75 -29.98
N LYS A 158 4.74 44.66 -30.42
CA LYS A 158 3.30 44.62 -30.66
C LYS A 158 2.48 44.77 -29.37
N GLU A 159 2.88 44.09 -28.30
CA GLU A 159 2.07 44.01 -27.07
C GLU A 159 2.38 45.12 -26.05
N THR A 160 3.61 45.64 -25.99
CA THR A 160 4.03 46.61 -24.96
C THR A 160 4.47 47.97 -25.51
N GLY A 161 4.59 48.13 -26.83
CA GLY A 161 5.10 49.37 -27.45
C GLY A 161 6.57 49.70 -27.14
N ALA A 162 7.22 48.93 -26.26
CA ALA A 162 8.60 49.08 -25.86
C ALA A 162 9.51 48.16 -26.68
N THR A 163 10.70 48.65 -27.05
CA THR A 163 11.67 47.85 -27.78
C THR A 163 12.58 47.12 -26.79
N LYS A 164 12.35 45.83 -26.57
CA LYS A 164 13.33 44.94 -25.92
C LYS A 164 13.92 43.99 -26.95
N ALA A 165 15.24 44.00 -27.07
CA ALA A 165 15.99 43.01 -27.82
C ALA A 165 16.77 42.16 -26.81
N SER A 166 16.54 40.86 -26.80
CA SER A 166 17.33 39.91 -26.01
C SER A 166 18.49 39.42 -26.90
N ALA A 167 19.72 39.75 -26.51
CA ALA A 167 20.90 39.22 -27.19
C ALA A 167 21.23 37.82 -26.61
N PRO A 168 21.56 36.82 -27.45
CA PRO A 168 22.10 35.57 -26.96
C PRO A 168 23.50 35.82 -26.38
N GLY A 169 23.68 35.58 -25.08
CA GLY A 169 24.96 35.80 -24.41
C GLY A 169 26.03 34.84 -24.94
N THR A 170 27.12 35.39 -25.47
CA THR A 170 28.30 34.63 -25.94
C THR A 170 29.23 34.30 -24.76
N GLY A 171 28.69 33.59 -23.76
CA GLY A 171 29.44 33.21 -22.56
C GLY A 171 30.22 31.92 -22.76
N GLY A 172 31.54 32.02 -22.88
CA GLY A 172 32.45 30.89 -22.70
C GLY A 172 32.32 30.30 -21.30
N TRP A 173 32.38 28.98 -21.20
CA TRP A 173 32.36 28.26 -19.92
C TRP A 173 33.62 28.58 -19.11
N GLN A 174 33.54 29.59 -18.24
CA GLN A 174 34.46 29.72 -17.11
C GLN A 174 33.67 29.48 -15.83
N GLY A 175 34.11 28.47 -15.09
CA GLY A 175 33.48 28.02 -13.87
C GLY A 175 33.49 29.13 -12.82
N GLN A 176 32.30 29.63 -12.49
CA GLN A 176 32.04 30.19 -11.17
C GLN A 176 30.53 30.17 -10.92
N LEU A 177 30.17 29.68 -9.73
CA LEU A 177 28.80 29.65 -9.23
C LEU A 177 28.21 31.06 -9.25
N GLN A 178 27.23 31.30 -10.12
CA GLN A 178 26.18 32.27 -9.87
C GLN A 178 24.84 31.66 -10.23
N LEU A 179 23.88 31.77 -9.29
CA LEU A 179 22.50 31.35 -9.45
C LEU A 179 21.93 32.00 -10.71
N ARG A 180 21.79 31.23 -11.80
CA ARG A 180 20.98 31.64 -12.95
C ARG A 180 20.17 30.47 -13.47
N MET A 181 18.88 30.75 -13.52
CA MET A 181 17.75 29.83 -13.61
C MET A 181 17.82 28.92 -14.83
N LEU A 182 17.36 27.70 -14.62
CA LEU A 182 17.70 26.51 -15.37
C LEU A 182 16.60 26.22 -16.42
N VAL A 183 16.83 26.56 -17.70
CA VAL A 183 16.01 26.03 -18.80
C VAL A 183 16.58 24.66 -19.18
N ILE A 184 16.05 23.60 -18.59
CA ILE A 184 16.35 22.22 -18.99
C ILE A 184 15.47 21.87 -20.19
N ILE A 185 16.07 21.65 -21.34
CA ILE A 185 15.44 20.91 -22.44
C ILE A 185 15.58 19.41 -22.10
N PHE A 186 14.45 18.70 -22.03
CA PHE A 186 14.20 17.37 -21.39
C PHE A 186 15.18 16.21 -21.70
N PRO A 187 15.15 15.10 -20.92
CA PRO A 187 16.30 14.29 -20.57
C PRO A 187 16.54 13.12 -21.54
N LYS A 188 17.82 12.77 -21.70
CA LYS A 188 18.22 11.46 -22.20
C LYS A 188 18.32 10.50 -21.02
N THR A 189 17.56 9.42 -21.09
CA THR A 189 17.69 8.22 -20.26
C THR A 189 19.11 7.65 -20.35
N ALA A 190 19.85 7.69 -19.23
CA ALA A 190 21.02 6.85 -18.95
C ALA A 190 21.20 6.77 -17.43
N PRO A 191 21.61 5.61 -16.88
CA PRO A 191 21.52 5.31 -15.46
C PRO A 191 22.52 6.16 -14.66
N LEU A 192 22.04 6.72 -13.55
CA LEU A 192 22.87 7.35 -12.53
C LEU A 192 23.75 6.27 -11.90
N ALA A 193 24.98 6.14 -12.39
CA ALA A 193 26.07 5.57 -11.61
C ALA A 193 26.50 6.62 -10.60
N TRP A 194 26.08 6.46 -9.35
CA TRP A 194 26.58 7.24 -8.24
C TRP A 194 27.99 6.74 -7.91
N ALA A 195 29.00 7.55 -8.25
CA ALA A 195 30.32 7.48 -7.64
C ALA A 195 30.51 8.75 -6.82
N VAL A 196 31.01 8.53 -5.60
CA VAL A 196 31.21 9.44 -4.45
C VAL A 196 29.98 9.62 -3.56
#